data_AF-A0A2S2QJD0-F1
#
_entry.id   AF-A0A2S2QJD0-F1
#
_cell.length_a   1.000
_cell.length_b   1.000
_cell.length_c   1.000
_cell.angle_alpha   90.00
_cell.angle_beta   90.00
_cell.angle_gamma   90.00
#
_symmetry.space_group_name_H-M   'P 1'
#
loop_
_entity.id
_entity.type
_entity.pdbx_description
1 polymer ?
#
loop_
_entity_poly.entity_id
_entity_poly.type
_entity_poly.pdbx_seq_one_letter_code
_entity_poly.pdbx_strand_id
1 'polypeptide(L)'
;MGNEEYGERKGISSFTISQNGNAISKNIGSKKKISIGILTVIALSFTGIYVYNYLYIEEKITVCNTRSCVQSSLVLMNCINETIDPCEDFYEFACGMFETNYPTYPNTDENSWTSIISLKVNSIVKKFLNQPNEDYEPVAIHKTRMFYETCLQHIDRDFTKYDLLRDVWKKINLDINYLNDSVPLDIETVLAKIQKHLNMNIFFDLDVDDDPRNSSSYSLLIISKNEESIDFHKRMNKETNNVIDNEDAHIFSDTFKSLVDELLNRDQKYSTKISIKDLINTTKELADFENEFKKIIANMNLSPYQIPKIITLGELQNFTDSAGESLKFNWTLYLRELFHDTEPKVYEQLMSKNHNDYEILIMDEKYLETVFTLLSQTQTIIIKMSILTYVIGILEKRFPEYPDSESCFSLTTEFFGMVTGYSMIHTLDNSSKAALIEMNDNIQWAMRKIINEASWLDDESKIATLRKLATTKTYLGYPDDYPNILNNLYQNEGLLRNLN
;
A
#
# COMPACT_ATOMS: atom_id res chain seq x y z
N MET A 1 -9.30 -31.87 -41.32
CA MET A 1 -10.54 -32.10 -42.11
C MET A 1 -11.34 -30.80 -42.03
N GLY A 2 -11.46 -30.06 -43.15
CA GLY A 2 -12.27 -28.84 -43.38
C GLY A 2 -11.91 -27.62 -42.50
N ASN A 3 -11.03 -26.68 -42.84
CA ASN A 3 -10.92 -25.74 -43.98
C ASN A 3 -12.14 -24.83 -44.20
N GLU A 4 -12.04 -23.58 -43.72
CA GLU A 4 -12.39 -22.37 -44.49
C GLU A 4 -11.54 -21.18 -43.98
N GLU A 5 -10.50 -20.86 -44.76
CA GLU A 5 -9.70 -19.64 -44.72
C GLU A 5 -10.27 -18.62 -45.72
N TYR A 6 -10.31 -17.34 -45.33
CA TYR A 6 -10.29 -16.17 -46.21
C TYR A 6 -9.21 -15.26 -45.59
N GLY A 7 -8.06 -14.97 -46.20
CA GLY A 7 -7.82 -14.46 -47.55
C GLY A 7 -8.17 -12.95 -47.57
N GLU A 8 -7.30 -11.99 -47.86
CA GLU A 8 -5.94 -11.98 -48.36
C GLU A 8 -5.42 -10.52 -48.31
N ARG A 9 -4.12 -10.33 -48.06
CA ARG A 9 -3.41 -9.05 -48.21
C ARG A 9 -3.27 -8.69 -49.69
N LYS A 10 -3.52 -7.43 -50.06
CA LYS A 10 -2.95 -6.77 -51.26
C LYS A 10 -2.25 -5.51 -50.76
N GLY A 11 -0.94 -5.29 -50.93
CA GLY A 11 -0.09 -5.64 -52.05
C GLY A 11 0.03 -4.42 -52.97
N ILE A 12 0.88 -3.48 -52.60
CA ILE A 12 1.20 -2.27 -53.36
C ILE A 12 1.98 -2.70 -54.61
N SER A 13 1.36 -2.63 -55.79
CA SER A 13 2.03 -2.86 -57.06
C SER A 13 2.46 -1.54 -57.70
N SER A 14 3.77 -1.36 -57.80
CA SER A 14 4.46 -0.44 -58.69
C SER A 14 4.06 -0.68 -60.15
N PHE A 15 3.86 0.39 -60.92
CA PHE A 15 3.71 0.31 -62.37
C PHE A 15 4.97 0.85 -63.06
N THR A 16 5.71 -0.09 -63.66
CA THR A 16 6.83 0.14 -64.57
C THR A 16 6.29 0.51 -65.96
N ILE A 17 6.90 1.53 -66.56
CA ILE A 17 6.63 2.00 -67.93
C ILE A 17 7.28 1.01 -68.91
N SER A 18 6.50 0.43 -69.84
CA SER A 18 7.07 -0.18 -71.06
C SER A 18 6.63 0.61 -72.28
N GLN A 19 7.60 1.18 -72.99
CA GLN A 19 7.45 1.70 -74.33
C GLN A 19 7.36 0.55 -75.32
N ASN A 20 6.42 0.62 -76.26
CA ASN A 20 6.72 0.24 -77.64
C ASN A 20 5.79 1.00 -78.59
N GLY A 21 6.43 1.78 -79.47
CA GLY A 21 5.76 2.55 -80.51
C GLY A 21 5.41 1.68 -81.71
N ASN A 22 4.41 2.15 -82.47
CA ASN A 22 4.51 2.17 -83.92
C ASN A 22 3.69 3.31 -84.51
N ALA A 23 4.20 3.81 -85.64
CA ALA A 23 4.01 5.15 -86.15
C ALA A 23 2.72 5.38 -86.97
N ILE A 24 2.13 6.55 -86.73
CA ILE A 24 1.67 7.59 -87.66
C ILE A 24 0.90 7.16 -88.93
N SER A 25 -0.35 7.57 -89.00
CA SER A 25 -0.88 8.22 -90.22
C SER A 25 -1.64 9.49 -89.87
N LYS A 26 -1.13 10.62 -90.39
CA LYS A 26 -1.71 11.97 -90.30
C LYS A 26 -3.14 11.99 -90.83
N ASN A 27 -4.05 12.59 -90.08
CA ASN A 27 -5.19 13.28 -90.69
C ASN A 27 -5.37 14.64 -90.02
N ILE A 28 -5.07 15.68 -90.80
CA ILE A 28 -5.24 17.09 -90.46
C ILE A 28 -6.73 17.39 -90.60
N GLY A 29 -7.40 17.76 -89.52
CA GLY A 29 -8.81 18.14 -89.59
C GLY A 29 -9.36 18.72 -88.29
N SER A 30 -9.59 20.05 -88.32
CA SER A 30 -10.50 20.80 -87.43
C SER A 30 -10.04 21.04 -85.98
N LYS A 31 -9.49 22.24 -85.74
CA LYS A 31 -9.52 22.87 -84.41
C LYS A 31 -10.99 23.11 -84.01
N LYS A 32 -11.62 22.18 -83.29
CA LYS A 32 -12.88 22.46 -82.60
C LYS A 32 -12.57 23.47 -81.49
N LYS A 33 -12.99 24.73 -81.70
CA LYS A 33 -13.12 25.72 -80.63
C LYS A 33 -14.09 25.12 -79.60
N ILE A 34 -13.55 24.53 -78.53
CA ILE A 34 -14.37 24.16 -77.37
C ILE A 34 -14.92 25.49 -76.85
N SER A 35 -16.23 25.67 -76.98
CA SER A 35 -16.91 26.87 -76.50
C SER A 35 -16.56 27.05 -75.03
N ILE A 36 -16.23 28.28 -74.63
CA ILE A 36 -15.98 28.68 -73.23
C ILE A 36 -17.09 28.13 -72.32
N GLY A 37 -18.32 28.02 -72.83
CA GLY A 37 -19.46 27.43 -72.13
C GLY A 37 -19.31 25.95 -71.71
N ILE A 38 -18.54 25.13 -72.42
CA ILE A 38 -18.34 23.71 -72.05
C ILE A 38 -17.31 23.59 -70.94
N LEU A 39 -16.24 24.39 -70.99
CA LEU A 39 -15.22 24.44 -69.94
C LEU A 39 -15.79 24.99 -68.64
N THR A 40 -16.69 25.98 -68.69
CA THR A 40 -17.37 26.49 -67.49
C THR A 40 -18.31 25.46 -66.88
N VAL A 41 -19.05 24.68 -67.68
CA VAL A 41 -19.93 23.62 -67.17
C VAL A 41 -19.14 22.49 -66.51
N ILE A 42 -18.01 22.08 -67.11
CA ILE A 42 -17.12 21.06 -66.52
C ILE A 42 -16.52 21.59 -65.21
N ALA A 43 -16.03 22.82 -65.19
CA ALA A 43 -15.50 23.44 -63.98
C ALA A 43 -16.57 23.53 -62.87
N LEU A 44 -17.79 23.96 -63.20
CA LEU A 44 -18.91 24.02 -62.25
C LEU A 44 -19.33 22.65 -61.73
N SER A 45 -19.27 21.62 -62.58
CA SER A 45 -19.57 20.24 -62.19
C SER A 45 -18.48 19.67 -61.27
N PHE A 46 -17.20 19.90 -61.55
CA PHE A 46 -16.11 19.49 -60.67
C PHE A 46 -16.13 20.27 -59.35
N THR A 47 -16.44 21.57 -59.35
CA THR A 47 -16.64 22.31 -58.09
C THR A 47 -17.86 21.82 -57.34
N GLY A 48 -18.95 21.45 -58.03
CA GLY A 48 -20.13 20.88 -57.41
C GLY A 48 -19.86 19.51 -56.79
N ILE A 49 -19.09 18.66 -57.47
CA ILE A 49 -18.64 17.37 -56.96
C ILE A 49 -17.64 17.55 -55.81
N TYR A 50 -16.73 18.53 -55.88
CA TYR A 50 -15.80 18.85 -54.80
C TYR A 50 -16.53 19.38 -53.57
N VAL A 51 -17.50 20.30 -53.75
CA VAL A 51 -18.34 20.83 -52.67
C VAL A 51 -19.24 19.72 -52.11
N TYR A 52 -19.81 18.87 -52.95
CA TYR A 52 -20.59 17.71 -52.50
C TYR A 52 -19.73 16.72 -51.71
N ASN A 53 -18.54 16.37 -52.19
CA ASN A 53 -17.63 15.49 -51.45
C ASN A 53 -17.11 16.18 -50.18
N TYR A 54 -16.81 17.47 -50.19
CA TYR A 54 -16.40 18.22 -49.00
C TYR A 54 -17.52 18.24 -47.94
N LEU A 55 -18.77 18.47 -48.35
CA LEU A 55 -19.94 18.44 -47.46
C LEU A 55 -20.37 17.00 -47.07
N TYR A 56 -20.01 15.99 -47.86
CA TYR A 56 -20.30 14.58 -47.58
C TYR A 56 -19.18 13.92 -46.74
N ILE A 57 -17.95 14.45 -46.79
CA ILE A 57 -16.78 14.06 -46.00
C ILE A 57 -16.75 14.77 -44.63
N GLU A 58 -17.60 15.78 -44.38
CA GLU A 58 -18.15 16.01 -43.03
C GLU A 58 -19.04 14.81 -42.64
N GLU A 59 -18.39 13.66 -42.52
CA GLU A 59 -18.88 12.49 -41.86
C GLU A 59 -19.46 12.96 -40.53
N LYS A 60 -20.76 12.76 -40.33
CA LYS A 60 -21.48 13.23 -39.15
C LYS A 60 -20.70 12.80 -37.91
N ILE A 61 -19.96 13.74 -37.32
CA ILE A 61 -19.42 13.57 -35.98
C ILE A 61 -20.65 13.48 -35.09
N THR A 62 -21.05 12.25 -34.78
CA THR A 62 -22.16 12.00 -33.86
C THR A 62 -21.67 12.32 -32.47
N VAL A 63 -21.90 13.57 -32.04
CA VAL A 63 -21.60 14.01 -30.68
C VAL A 63 -22.49 13.24 -29.71
N CYS A 64 -21.88 12.58 -28.74
CA CYS A 64 -22.61 11.88 -27.69
C CYS A 64 -23.23 12.88 -26.72
N ASN A 65 -24.57 12.97 -26.72
CA ASN A 65 -25.32 13.87 -25.84
C ASN A 65 -25.99 13.13 -24.67
N THR A 66 -25.54 11.90 -24.36
CA THR A 66 -26.04 11.20 -23.17
C THR A 66 -25.56 11.93 -21.92
N ARG A 67 -26.32 11.81 -20.82
CA ARG A 67 -25.93 12.40 -19.53
C ARG A 67 -24.51 12.00 -19.12
N SER A 68 -24.16 10.73 -19.29
CA SER A 68 -22.83 10.21 -18.95
C SER A 68 -21.74 10.86 -19.79
N CYS A 69 -21.93 10.98 -21.12
CA CYS A 69 -20.96 11.64 -22.00
C CYS A 69 -20.74 13.11 -21.62
N VAL A 70 -21.82 13.85 -21.35
CA VAL A 70 -21.72 15.26 -20.94
C VAL A 70 -21.02 15.39 -19.59
N GLN A 71 -21.31 14.52 -18.62
CA GLN A 71 -20.64 14.55 -17.32
C GLN A 71 -19.14 14.24 -17.46
N SER A 72 -18.77 13.21 -18.24
CA SER A 72 -17.37 12.87 -18.48
C SER A 72 -16.64 13.98 -19.24
N SER A 73 -17.26 14.60 -20.24
CA SER A 73 -16.64 15.70 -20.99
C SER A 73 -16.39 16.92 -20.11
N LEU A 74 -17.34 17.27 -19.22
CA LEU A 74 -17.15 18.37 -18.28
C LEU A 74 -15.98 18.13 -17.33
N VAL A 75 -15.81 16.89 -16.85
CA VAL A 75 -14.66 16.54 -16.00
C VAL A 75 -13.36 16.77 -16.76
N LEU A 76 -13.25 16.30 -18.00
CA LEU A 76 -12.05 16.48 -18.84
C LEU A 76 -11.79 17.96 -19.14
N MET A 77 -12.83 18.72 -19.52
CA MET A 77 -12.71 20.15 -19.83
C MET A 77 -12.24 20.98 -18.62
N ASN A 78 -12.59 20.56 -17.40
CA ASN A 78 -12.12 21.22 -16.19
C ASN A 78 -10.66 20.88 -15.84
N CYS A 79 -10.04 19.90 -16.51
CA CYS A 79 -8.64 19.53 -16.28
C CYS A 79 -7.71 20.09 -17.37
N ILE A 80 -8.20 20.16 -18.61
CA ILE A 80 -7.38 20.52 -19.78
C ILE A 80 -7.00 22.00 -19.77
N ASN A 81 -5.71 22.27 -19.99
CA ASN A 81 -5.14 23.58 -20.28
C ASN A 81 -4.83 23.69 -21.78
N GLU A 82 -5.77 24.22 -22.58
CA GLU A 82 -5.62 24.37 -24.04
C GLU A 82 -4.53 25.38 -24.47
N THR A 83 -3.92 26.11 -23.53
CA THR A 83 -2.83 27.05 -23.84
C THR A 83 -1.47 26.37 -24.05
N ILE A 84 -1.38 25.08 -23.70
CA ILE A 84 -0.16 24.28 -23.73
C ILE A 84 -0.23 23.29 -24.89
N ASP A 85 0.87 23.13 -25.62
CA ASP A 85 0.95 22.13 -26.68
C ASP A 85 1.10 20.74 -26.04
N PRO A 86 0.18 19.78 -26.28
CA PRO A 86 0.29 18.43 -25.76
C PRO A 86 1.55 17.68 -26.22
N CYS A 87 2.19 18.11 -27.31
CA CYS A 87 3.45 17.53 -27.79
C CYS A 87 4.67 18.03 -27.00
N GLU A 88 4.55 19.17 -26.32
CA GLU A 88 5.61 19.78 -25.51
C GLU A 88 5.48 19.37 -24.04
N ASP A 89 4.27 19.50 -23.46
CA ASP A 89 3.97 19.07 -22.09
C ASP A 89 2.54 18.51 -22.00
N PHE A 90 2.41 17.19 -22.18
CA PHE A 90 1.13 16.52 -22.11
C PHE A 90 0.51 16.55 -20.71
N TYR A 91 1.34 16.58 -19.66
CA TYR A 91 0.85 16.61 -18.28
C TYR A 91 0.18 17.95 -18.01
N GLU A 92 0.86 19.06 -18.30
CA GLU A 92 0.29 20.39 -18.10
C GLU A 92 -0.90 20.62 -19.04
N PHE A 93 -0.84 20.15 -20.29
CA PHE A 93 -2.00 20.19 -21.19
C PHE A 93 -3.21 19.44 -20.62
N ALA A 94 -3.03 18.23 -20.10
CA ALA A 94 -4.15 17.39 -19.66
C ALA A 94 -4.67 17.74 -18.25
N CYS A 95 -3.79 18.22 -17.37
CA CYS A 95 -4.04 18.38 -15.94
C CYS A 95 -3.82 19.80 -15.41
N GLY A 96 -3.28 20.74 -16.20
CA GLY A 96 -2.87 22.07 -15.73
C GLY A 96 -3.99 22.91 -15.09
N MET A 97 -5.26 22.62 -15.42
CA MET A 97 -6.41 23.28 -14.79
C MET A 97 -6.99 22.52 -13.59
N PHE A 98 -6.49 21.32 -13.30
CA PHE A 98 -7.01 20.46 -12.24
C PHE A 98 -6.98 21.15 -10.88
N GLU A 99 -5.81 21.66 -10.44
CA GLU A 99 -5.68 22.28 -9.12
C GLU A 99 -6.55 23.54 -8.97
N THR A 100 -6.79 24.26 -10.06
CA THR A 100 -7.65 25.46 -10.06
C THR A 100 -9.11 25.10 -9.87
N ASN A 101 -9.57 24.01 -10.49
CA ASN A 101 -10.99 23.61 -10.50
C ASN A 101 -11.35 22.59 -9.41
N TYR A 102 -10.36 21.90 -8.86
CA TYR A 102 -10.48 20.94 -7.77
C TYR A 102 -9.48 21.34 -6.68
N PRO A 103 -9.83 22.27 -5.78
CA PRO A 103 -8.92 22.69 -4.72
C PRO A 103 -8.70 21.60 -3.68
N THR A 104 -7.56 21.65 -3.00
CA THR A 104 -7.22 20.74 -1.89
C THR A 104 -8.29 20.80 -0.80
N TYR A 105 -8.75 19.64 -0.36
CA TYR A 105 -9.72 19.52 0.73
C TYR A 105 -9.01 19.55 2.10
N PRO A 106 -9.65 20.08 3.14
CA PRO A 106 -9.12 19.97 4.51
C PRO A 106 -8.84 18.50 4.85
N ASN A 107 -7.72 18.25 5.54
CA ASN A 107 -7.28 16.91 5.97
C ASN A 107 -6.92 15.94 4.83
N THR A 108 -6.50 16.45 3.67
CA THR A 108 -5.88 15.65 2.60
C THR A 108 -4.45 16.11 2.36
N ASP A 109 -3.51 15.16 2.29
CA ASP A 109 -2.09 15.46 2.07
C ASP A 109 -1.77 15.76 0.60
N GLU A 110 -2.65 15.37 -0.33
CA GLU A 110 -2.45 15.52 -1.77
C GLU A 110 -3.74 15.93 -2.51
N ASN A 111 -3.60 16.81 -3.51
CA ASN A 111 -4.67 17.18 -4.42
C ASN A 111 -4.67 16.27 -5.65
N SER A 112 -5.46 15.21 -5.62
CA SER A 112 -5.48 14.19 -6.67
C SER A 112 -6.86 13.53 -6.83
N TRP A 113 -7.06 12.85 -7.96
CA TRP A 113 -8.25 12.04 -8.18
C TRP A 113 -8.42 10.95 -7.12
N THR A 114 -7.34 10.36 -6.62
CA THR A 114 -7.41 9.35 -5.55
C THR A 114 -7.97 9.98 -4.28
N SER A 115 -7.53 11.17 -3.88
CA SER A 115 -8.10 11.91 -2.74
C SER A 115 -9.60 12.17 -2.91
N ILE A 116 -10.02 12.66 -4.08
CA ILE A 116 -11.44 12.94 -4.37
C ILE A 116 -12.30 11.68 -4.30
N ILE A 117 -11.81 10.57 -4.86
CA ILE A 117 -12.52 9.28 -4.82
C ILE A 117 -12.55 8.73 -3.39
N SER A 118 -11.44 8.79 -2.64
CA SER A 118 -11.37 8.38 -1.25
C SER A 118 -12.37 9.15 -0.38
N LEU A 119 -12.52 10.47 -0.56
CA LEU A 119 -13.54 11.25 0.16
C LEU A 119 -14.97 10.78 -0.13
N LYS A 120 -15.27 10.43 -1.39
CA LYS A 120 -16.58 9.88 -1.78
C LYS A 120 -16.81 8.50 -1.15
N VAL A 121 -15.81 7.63 -1.20
CA VAL A 121 -15.87 6.29 -0.59
C VAL A 121 -16.04 6.42 0.93
N ASN A 122 -15.26 7.26 1.59
CA ASN A 122 -15.36 7.51 3.03
C ASN A 122 -16.76 8.02 3.41
N SER A 123 -17.38 8.86 2.59
CA SER A 123 -18.76 9.29 2.82
C SER A 123 -19.76 8.12 2.76
N ILE A 124 -19.58 7.18 1.83
CA ILE A 124 -20.42 5.97 1.73
C ILE A 124 -20.20 5.08 2.96
N VAL A 125 -18.95 4.82 3.34
CA VAL A 125 -18.62 3.98 4.50
C VAL A 125 -19.15 4.61 5.79
N LYS A 126 -18.98 5.92 6.00
CA LYS A 126 -19.55 6.62 7.18
C LYS A 126 -21.06 6.47 7.24
N LYS A 127 -21.77 6.61 6.12
CA LYS A 127 -23.22 6.37 6.08
C LYS A 127 -23.57 4.94 6.45
N PHE A 128 -22.82 3.97 5.92
CA PHE A 128 -22.99 2.55 6.23
C PHE A 128 -22.75 2.24 7.72
N LEU A 129 -21.75 2.85 8.34
CA LEU A 129 -21.45 2.67 9.76
C LEU A 129 -22.51 3.27 10.70
N ASN A 130 -23.20 4.33 10.27
CA ASN A 130 -24.23 5.03 11.04
C ASN A 130 -25.66 4.48 10.82
N GLN A 131 -25.82 3.43 10.02
CA GLN A 131 -27.12 2.80 9.78
C GLN A 131 -27.54 1.88 10.94
N PRO A 132 -28.85 1.71 11.18
CA PRO A 132 -29.33 0.69 12.11
C PRO A 132 -28.99 -0.71 11.60
N ASN A 133 -28.81 -1.64 12.54
CA ASN A 133 -28.59 -3.04 12.22
C ASN A 133 -29.85 -3.70 11.64
N GLU A 134 -29.66 -4.53 10.62
CA GLU A 134 -30.71 -5.33 10.00
C GLU A 134 -30.46 -6.83 10.21
N ASP A 135 -31.52 -7.63 10.38
CA ASP A 135 -31.42 -9.05 10.80
C ASP A 135 -30.72 -9.96 9.76
N TYR A 136 -30.70 -9.57 8.49
CA TYR A 136 -30.07 -10.34 7.42
C TYR A 136 -28.58 -10.00 7.23
N GLU A 137 -28.07 -8.98 7.91
CA GLU A 137 -26.68 -8.56 7.79
C GLU A 137 -25.74 -9.53 8.54
N PRO A 138 -24.50 -9.73 8.04
CA PRO A 138 -23.45 -10.39 8.82
C PRO A 138 -23.28 -9.79 10.21
N VAL A 139 -23.09 -10.64 11.22
CA VAL A 139 -22.84 -10.23 12.62
C VAL A 139 -21.59 -9.35 12.73
N ALA A 140 -20.61 -9.56 11.83
CA ALA A 140 -19.44 -8.72 11.70
C ALA A 140 -19.80 -7.23 11.51
N ILE A 141 -20.83 -6.93 10.72
CA ILE A 141 -21.29 -5.55 10.48
C ILE A 141 -21.78 -4.93 11.79
N HIS A 142 -22.62 -5.65 12.54
CA HIS A 142 -23.17 -5.16 13.80
C HIS A 142 -22.05 -4.86 14.82
N LYS A 143 -21.06 -5.75 14.90
CA LYS A 143 -19.86 -5.59 15.73
C LYS A 143 -19.03 -4.35 15.33
N THR A 144 -18.79 -4.17 14.03
CA THR A 144 -18.05 -3.00 13.52
C THR A 144 -18.80 -1.69 13.79
N ARG A 145 -20.12 -1.66 13.61
CA ARG A 145 -20.94 -0.48 13.96
C ARG A 145 -20.87 -0.19 15.46
N MET A 146 -20.97 -1.22 16.30
CA MET A 146 -20.82 -1.08 17.75
C MET A 146 -19.44 -0.53 18.14
N PHE A 147 -18.37 -1.00 17.52
CA PHE A 147 -17.02 -0.46 17.73
C PHE A 147 -16.94 1.03 17.36
N TYR A 148 -17.44 1.40 16.19
CA TYR A 148 -17.44 2.79 15.72
C TYR A 148 -18.27 3.69 16.65
N GLU A 149 -19.48 3.27 17.01
CA GLU A 149 -20.36 4.00 17.91
C GLU A 149 -19.75 4.16 19.30
N THR A 150 -19.14 3.10 19.84
CA THR A 150 -18.45 3.14 21.13
C THR A 150 -17.32 4.17 21.11
N CYS A 151 -16.52 4.20 20.04
CA CYS A 151 -15.48 5.22 19.88
C CYS A 151 -16.07 6.65 19.85
N LEU A 152 -17.15 6.87 19.08
CA LEU A 152 -17.80 8.17 18.98
C LEU A 152 -18.40 8.66 20.31
N GLN A 153 -18.98 7.77 21.11
CA GLN A 153 -19.54 8.10 22.44
C GLN A 153 -18.47 8.50 23.45
N HIS A 154 -17.21 8.23 23.12
CA HIS A 154 -16.04 8.39 23.97
C HIS A 154 -15.19 9.61 23.63
N ILE A 155 -15.58 10.38 22.60
CA ILE A 155 -14.95 11.64 22.18
C ILE A 155 -14.94 12.71 23.31
N ASP A 156 -15.99 12.74 24.15
CA ASP A 156 -16.21 13.79 25.16
C ASP A 156 -16.04 13.33 26.62
N ARG A 157 -15.48 12.13 26.87
CA ARG A 157 -15.31 11.62 28.24
C ARG A 157 -13.86 11.76 28.70
N ASP A 158 -13.66 12.29 29.91
CA ASP A 158 -12.39 12.21 30.65
C ASP A 158 -12.08 10.73 30.93
N PHE A 159 -11.41 10.09 30.00
CA PHE A 159 -10.89 8.75 30.21
C PHE A 159 -9.68 8.82 31.10
N THR A 160 -9.66 7.98 32.12
CA THR A 160 -8.41 7.50 32.68
C THR A 160 -7.81 6.48 31.69
N LYS A 161 -7.34 6.97 30.53
CA LYS A 161 -6.78 6.23 29.37
C LYS A 161 -5.89 5.05 29.78
N TYR A 162 -5.21 5.18 30.91
CA TYR A 162 -4.13 4.32 31.35
C TYR A 162 -4.55 3.13 32.24
N ASP A 163 -5.77 3.14 32.81
CA ASP A 163 -6.26 1.99 33.59
C ASP A 163 -6.52 0.78 32.68
N LEU A 164 -7.07 1.03 31.49
CA LEU A 164 -7.32 0.01 30.45
C LEU A 164 -6.01 -0.49 29.80
N LEU A 165 -5.01 0.39 29.70
CA LEU A 165 -3.70 0.03 29.15
C LEU A 165 -2.85 -0.75 30.16
N ARG A 166 -3.13 -0.69 31.46
CA ARG A 166 -2.39 -1.45 32.48
C ARG A 166 -2.35 -2.95 32.22
N ASP A 167 -3.49 -3.53 31.83
CA ASP A 167 -3.55 -4.96 31.51
C ASP A 167 -2.82 -5.27 30.20
N VAL A 168 -2.76 -4.32 29.26
CA VAL A 168 -1.96 -4.41 28.05
C VAL A 168 -0.46 -4.39 28.40
N TRP A 169 0.00 -3.40 29.19
CA TRP A 169 1.39 -3.26 29.65
C TRP A 169 1.88 -4.53 30.36
N LYS A 170 1.05 -5.11 31.24
CA LYS A 170 1.35 -6.40 31.88
C LYS A 170 1.46 -7.55 30.88
N LYS A 171 0.55 -7.64 29.92
CA LYS A 171 0.57 -8.70 28.88
C LYS A 171 1.83 -8.65 28.03
N ILE A 172 2.39 -7.46 27.79
CA ILE A 172 3.60 -7.26 26.99
C ILE A 172 4.89 -7.12 27.81
N ASN A 173 4.85 -7.41 29.12
CA ASN A 173 6.00 -7.32 30.03
C ASN A 173 6.62 -5.91 30.15
N LEU A 174 5.87 -4.84 29.89
CA LEU A 174 6.28 -3.45 30.04
C LEU A 174 5.58 -2.80 31.26
N ASP A 175 5.58 -3.49 32.39
CA ASP A 175 4.98 -2.99 33.64
C ASP A 175 5.90 -2.01 34.41
N ILE A 176 5.44 -1.53 35.57
CA ILE A 176 6.17 -0.60 36.45
C ILE A 176 7.62 -0.99 36.77
N ASN A 177 7.93 -2.29 36.80
CA ASN A 177 9.25 -2.78 37.18
C ASN A 177 10.18 -2.89 35.97
N TYR A 178 9.68 -2.72 34.74
CA TYR A 178 10.45 -2.95 33.52
C TYR A 178 11.74 -2.13 33.48
N LEU A 179 11.69 -0.84 33.87
CA LEU A 179 12.84 0.06 33.91
C LEU A 179 13.74 -0.11 35.14
N ASN A 180 13.45 -1.04 36.05
CA ASN A 180 14.30 -1.31 37.22
C ASN A 180 15.55 -2.10 36.80
N ASP A 181 16.73 -1.64 37.22
CA ASP A 181 18.02 -2.31 36.98
C ASP A 181 18.05 -3.76 37.48
N SER A 182 17.25 -4.08 38.50
CA SER A 182 17.16 -5.44 39.06
C SER A 182 16.45 -6.43 38.14
N VAL A 183 15.66 -5.93 37.19
CA VAL A 183 14.92 -6.77 36.23
C VAL A 183 15.81 -6.97 35.01
N PRO A 184 16.19 -8.21 34.64
CA PRO A 184 16.97 -8.44 33.43
C PRO A 184 16.17 -8.06 32.19
N LEU A 185 16.86 -7.70 31.10
CA LEU A 185 16.21 -7.51 29.81
C LEU A 185 15.93 -8.87 29.17
N ASP A 186 14.66 -9.24 29.14
CA ASP A 186 14.11 -10.38 28.41
C ASP A 186 13.60 -9.91 27.04
N ILE A 187 14.54 -9.46 26.21
CA ILE A 187 14.23 -8.74 24.96
C ILE A 187 13.42 -9.61 24.00
N GLU A 188 13.72 -10.90 23.89
CA GLU A 188 13.04 -11.86 23.01
C GLU A 188 11.55 -11.94 23.35
N THR A 189 11.24 -12.18 24.63
CA THR A 189 9.84 -12.33 25.08
C THR A 189 9.09 -11.00 25.00
N VAL A 190 9.74 -9.88 25.33
CA VAL A 190 9.15 -8.54 25.24
C VAL A 190 8.81 -8.21 23.79
N LEU A 191 9.76 -8.34 22.85
CA LEU A 191 9.51 -8.08 21.43
C LEU A 191 8.42 -9.00 20.86
N ALA A 192 8.46 -10.30 21.18
CA ALA A 192 7.46 -11.27 20.72
C ALA A 192 6.06 -10.90 21.20
N LYS A 193 5.91 -10.51 22.48
CA LYS A 193 4.61 -10.12 23.03
C LYS A 193 4.11 -8.78 22.51
N ILE A 194 4.99 -7.83 22.28
CA ILE A 194 4.65 -6.54 21.66
C ILE A 194 4.09 -6.80 20.25
N GLN A 195 4.78 -7.59 19.43
CA GLN A 195 4.27 -7.93 18.10
C GLN A 195 2.96 -8.72 18.18
N LYS A 196 2.88 -9.76 19.03
CA LYS A 196 1.69 -10.61 19.19
C LYS A 196 0.43 -9.83 19.64
N HIS A 197 0.58 -8.88 20.54
CA HIS A 197 -0.56 -8.21 21.17
C HIS A 197 -0.87 -6.82 20.62
N LEU A 198 0.13 -6.14 20.03
CA LEU A 198 -0.02 -4.78 19.50
C LEU A 198 0.19 -4.68 17.98
N ASN A 199 0.63 -5.76 17.33
CA ASN A 199 1.05 -5.78 15.93
C ASN A 199 2.09 -4.67 15.65
N MET A 200 3.12 -4.62 16.48
CA MET A 200 4.20 -3.63 16.40
C MET A 200 5.55 -4.34 16.33
N ASN A 201 6.33 -3.97 15.32
CA ASN A 201 7.73 -4.34 15.17
C ASN A 201 8.62 -3.20 15.69
N ILE A 202 9.75 -3.49 16.33
CA ILE A 202 10.62 -2.46 16.93
C ILE A 202 11.94 -2.32 16.18
N PHE A 203 12.76 -3.37 16.14
CA PHE A 203 14.09 -3.29 15.56
C PHE A 203 14.21 -3.89 14.16
N PHE A 204 13.26 -4.72 13.77
CA PHE A 204 13.17 -5.41 12.47
C PHE A 204 11.71 -5.82 12.25
N ASP A 205 11.30 -5.88 10.99
CA ASP A 205 9.99 -6.43 10.62
C ASP A 205 10.10 -7.95 10.50
N LEU A 206 9.07 -8.65 10.98
CA LEU A 206 8.90 -10.08 10.79
C LEU A 206 7.49 -10.35 10.27
N ASP A 207 7.41 -10.83 9.04
CA ASP A 207 6.16 -11.19 8.39
C ASP A 207 6.10 -12.68 8.05
N VAL A 208 4.87 -13.15 7.82
CA VAL A 208 4.57 -14.50 7.38
C VAL A 208 3.92 -14.40 6.01
N ASP A 209 4.57 -14.95 4.98
CA ASP A 209 4.07 -14.90 3.60
C ASP A 209 4.14 -16.29 2.95
N ASP A 210 3.53 -16.44 1.77
CA ASP A 210 3.64 -17.64 0.96
C ASP A 210 5.09 -17.85 0.48
N ASP A 211 5.60 -19.08 0.56
CA ASP A 211 6.92 -19.38 -0.02
C ASP A 211 6.90 -19.13 -1.54
N PRO A 212 7.74 -18.22 -2.09
CA PRO A 212 7.76 -17.91 -3.51
C PRO A 212 8.17 -19.10 -4.38
N ARG A 213 8.78 -20.13 -3.79
CA ARG A 213 9.14 -21.40 -4.46
C ARG A 213 7.99 -22.41 -4.40
N ASN A 214 7.10 -22.31 -3.39
CA ASN A 214 5.97 -23.21 -3.19
C ASN A 214 4.80 -22.53 -2.44
N SER A 215 3.94 -21.85 -3.19
CA SER A 215 2.76 -21.16 -2.67
C SER A 215 1.60 -22.07 -2.23
N SER A 216 1.79 -23.40 -2.17
CA SER A 216 0.71 -24.35 -1.90
C SER A 216 0.68 -24.91 -0.47
N SER A 217 1.72 -24.73 0.35
CA SER A 217 1.74 -25.39 1.67
C SER A 217 2.70 -24.83 2.73
N TYR A 218 3.54 -23.83 2.43
CA TYR A 218 4.54 -23.34 3.37
C TYR A 218 4.46 -21.83 3.56
N SER A 219 4.31 -21.42 4.82
CA SER A 219 4.47 -20.04 5.25
C SER A 219 5.96 -19.78 5.49
N LEU A 220 6.54 -18.90 4.70
CA LEU A 220 7.92 -18.46 4.83
C LEU A 220 7.97 -17.25 5.76
N LEU A 221 8.87 -17.28 6.74
CA LEU A 221 9.14 -16.10 7.56
C LEU A 221 10.02 -15.14 6.77
N ILE A 222 9.63 -13.86 6.76
CA ILE A 222 10.37 -12.80 6.09
C ILE A 222 10.86 -11.82 7.14
N ILE A 223 12.17 -11.57 7.19
CA ILE A 223 12.76 -10.52 8.03
C ILE A 223 13.22 -9.38 7.14
N SER A 224 12.74 -8.18 7.44
CA SER A 224 13.09 -6.95 6.75
C SER A 224 13.41 -5.81 7.71
N LYS A 225 13.84 -4.68 7.14
CA LYS A 225 13.96 -3.42 7.87
C LYS A 225 12.60 -3.02 8.46
N ASN A 226 12.58 -2.47 9.67
CA ASN A 226 11.34 -1.95 10.24
C ASN A 226 10.92 -0.65 9.53
N GLU A 227 9.91 -0.71 8.67
CA GLU A 227 9.44 0.49 7.96
C GLU A 227 8.60 1.43 8.85
N GLU A 228 7.90 0.93 9.86
CA GLU A 228 7.13 1.77 10.80
C GLU A 228 8.04 2.67 11.65
N SER A 229 9.26 2.19 11.96
CA SER A 229 10.30 3.01 12.59
C SER A 229 10.74 4.20 11.73
N ILE A 230 10.70 4.08 10.40
CA ILE A 230 11.03 5.19 9.48
C ILE A 230 10.04 6.33 9.67
N ASP A 231 8.74 6.01 9.69
CA ASP A 231 7.68 7.02 9.83
C ASP A 231 7.72 7.68 11.23
N PHE A 232 7.97 6.89 12.27
CA PHE A 232 8.20 7.41 13.63
C PHE A 232 9.38 8.40 13.67
N HIS A 233 10.55 8.02 13.15
CA HIS A 233 11.75 8.84 13.17
C HIS A 233 11.68 10.06 12.23
N LYS A 234 10.98 9.97 11.09
CA LYS A 234 10.74 11.13 10.21
C LYS A 234 9.91 12.22 10.91
N ARG A 235 8.96 11.81 11.76
CA ARG A 235 8.06 12.75 12.47
C ARG A 235 8.70 13.42 13.67
N MET A 236 9.46 12.68 14.50
CA MET A 236 10.31 13.32 15.54
C MET A 236 11.24 14.40 14.94
N ASN A 237 11.70 14.19 13.71
CA ASN A 237 12.59 15.12 13.01
C ASN A 237 11.95 16.44 12.58
N LYS A 238 10.63 16.51 12.44
CA LYS A 238 9.96 17.78 12.11
C LYS A 238 10.06 18.77 13.29
N GLU A 239 10.35 18.26 14.48
CA GLU A 239 10.48 19.03 15.72
C GLU A 239 11.94 19.25 16.15
N THR A 240 12.86 18.31 15.92
CA THR A 240 14.25 18.40 16.41
C THR A 240 15.29 18.32 15.29
N ASN A 241 15.55 19.43 14.61
CA ASN A 241 16.57 19.50 13.55
C ASN A 241 18.00 19.73 14.06
N ASN A 242 18.31 19.48 15.34
CA ASN A 242 19.65 19.70 15.92
C ASN A 242 20.03 18.64 16.95
N VAL A 243 21.34 18.56 17.25
CA VAL A 243 21.91 17.90 18.44
C VAL A 243 21.06 18.29 19.64
N ILE A 244 20.51 17.28 20.36
CA ILE A 244 19.78 17.51 21.61
C ILE A 244 20.74 18.18 22.58
N ASP A 245 20.51 19.46 22.85
CA ASP A 245 21.33 20.18 23.82
C ASP A 245 20.95 19.77 25.25
N ASN A 246 21.63 20.33 26.25
CA ASN A 246 21.34 19.97 27.64
C ASN A 246 19.90 20.34 28.06
N GLU A 247 19.34 21.41 27.50
CA GLU A 247 18.01 21.91 27.84
C GLU A 247 16.92 21.01 27.24
N ASP A 248 17.09 20.59 25.98
CA ASP A 248 16.23 19.61 25.31
C ASP A 248 16.26 18.25 26.02
N ALA A 249 17.43 17.79 26.47
CA ALA A 249 17.57 16.55 27.23
C ALA A 249 16.86 16.63 28.59
N HIS A 250 16.86 17.80 29.24
CA HIS A 250 16.12 18.03 30.47
C HIS A 250 14.60 17.97 30.25
N ILE A 251 14.11 18.63 29.20
CA ILE A 251 12.67 18.63 28.84
C ILE A 251 12.22 17.20 28.51
N PHE A 252 12.96 16.48 27.66
CA PHE A 252 12.64 15.08 27.35
C PHE A 252 12.66 14.20 28.61
N SER A 253 13.69 14.34 29.45
CA SER A 253 13.80 13.59 30.71
C SER A 253 12.57 13.81 31.61
N ASP A 254 12.14 15.06 31.75
CA ASP A 254 10.98 15.41 32.59
C ASP A 254 9.66 14.91 31.96
N THR A 255 9.50 15.04 30.65
CA THR A 255 8.33 14.51 29.92
C THR A 255 8.28 12.99 29.98
N PHE A 256 9.39 12.30 29.69
CA PHE A 256 9.49 10.83 29.76
C PHE A 256 9.17 10.36 31.18
N LYS A 257 9.69 11.03 32.20
CA LYS A 257 9.40 10.68 33.58
C LYS A 257 7.93 10.89 33.94
N SER A 258 7.35 12.03 33.54
CA SER A 258 5.92 12.31 33.76
C SER A 258 5.06 11.26 33.09
N LEU A 259 5.38 10.90 31.85
CA LEU A 259 4.70 9.89 31.05
C LEU A 259 4.80 8.52 31.70
N VAL A 260 6.00 8.08 32.08
CA VAL A 260 6.19 6.80 32.76
C VAL A 260 5.46 6.78 34.12
N ASP A 261 5.49 7.88 34.87
CA ASP A 261 4.76 7.99 36.15
C ASP A 261 3.23 7.95 35.93
N GLU A 262 2.73 8.59 34.87
CA GLU A 262 1.31 8.61 34.52
C GLU A 262 0.81 7.25 33.98
N LEU A 263 1.61 6.60 33.13
CA LEU A 263 1.29 5.32 32.50
C LEU A 263 1.42 4.13 33.44
N LEU A 264 2.45 4.12 34.28
CA LEU A 264 2.81 2.94 35.06
C LEU A 264 2.45 3.10 36.56
N ASN A 265 2.53 4.29 37.17
CA ASN A 265 2.53 4.44 38.64
C ASN A 265 1.22 4.93 39.29
N ARG A 266 0.11 5.08 38.55
CA ARG A 266 -1.13 5.75 39.03
C ARG A 266 -1.80 5.14 40.29
N ASP A 267 -1.63 3.83 40.53
CA ASP A 267 -2.41 3.08 41.54
C ASP A 267 -1.73 2.91 42.91
N GLN A 268 -0.49 3.38 43.10
CA GLN A 268 0.20 3.17 44.37
C GLN A 268 0.09 4.39 45.29
N LYS A 269 -0.57 4.17 46.43
CA LYS A 269 -0.49 4.96 47.68
C LYS A 269 0.96 5.15 48.20
N TYR A 270 1.92 4.47 47.58
CA TYR A 270 3.35 4.59 47.75
C TYR A 270 3.99 4.66 46.36
N SER A 271 4.32 5.83 45.83
CA SER A 271 5.02 5.91 44.55
C SER A 271 6.38 5.21 44.70
N THR A 272 6.56 4.01 44.13
CA THR A 272 7.90 3.53 43.83
C THR A 272 8.45 4.43 42.75
N LYS A 273 9.05 5.55 43.17
CA LYS A 273 9.69 6.52 42.30
C LYS A 273 10.71 5.75 41.45
N ILE A 274 10.49 5.68 40.14
CA ILE A 274 11.45 5.04 39.24
C ILE A 274 12.76 5.80 39.39
N SER A 275 13.79 5.09 39.84
CA SER A 275 15.08 5.65 40.16
C SER A 275 16.07 5.23 39.09
N ILE A 276 15.95 5.79 37.88
CA ILE A 276 17.03 5.73 36.91
C ILE A 276 18.15 6.63 37.43
N LYS A 277 19.31 6.04 37.69
CA LYS A 277 20.50 6.77 38.11
C LYS A 277 20.95 7.66 36.96
N ASP A 278 21.11 8.96 37.21
CA ASP A 278 21.52 9.96 36.20
C ASP A 278 20.62 9.95 34.95
N LEU A 279 19.30 10.09 35.15
CA LEU A 279 18.28 10.11 34.09
C LEU A 279 18.63 11.04 32.92
N ILE A 280 19.19 12.23 33.19
CA ILE A 280 19.59 13.18 32.14
C ILE A 280 20.68 12.60 31.22
N ASN A 281 21.68 11.92 31.79
CA ASN A 281 22.73 11.27 30.98
C ASN A 281 22.16 10.10 30.19
N THR A 282 21.30 9.31 30.83
CA THR A 282 20.58 8.19 30.20
C THR A 282 19.73 8.67 29.02
N THR A 283 19.05 9.81 29.15
CA THR A 283 18.28 10.45 28.06
C THR A 283 19.16 10.85 26.88
N LYS A 284 20.37 11.36 27.11
CA LYS A 284 21.30 11.68 26.03
C LYS A 284 21.79 10.44 25.31
N GLU A 285 22.15 9.40 26.06
CA GLU A 285 22.54 8.11 25.48
C GLU A 285 21.40 7.47 24.68
N LEU A 286 20.15 7.63 25.14
CA LEU A 286 18.97 7.23 24.37
C LEU A 286 18.84 8.02 23.07
N ALA A 287 18.95 9.34 23.12
CA ALA A 287 18.93 10.20 21.94
C ALA A 287 20.02 9.82 20.91
N ASP A 288 21.23 9.53 21.39
CA ASP A 288 22.33 9.07 20.54
C ASP A 288 22.03 7.70 19.91
N PHE A 289 21.50 6.76 20.70
CA PHE A 289 21.04 5.45 20.19
C PHE A 289 19.98 5.60 19.09
N GLU A 290 18.93 6.38 19.32
CA GLU A 290 17.84 6.60 18.35
C GLU A 290 18.37 7.27 17.06
N ASN A 291 19.32 8.20 17.19
CA ASN A 291 19.97 8.83 16.05
C ASN A 291 20.83 7.85 15.23
N GLU A 292 21.59 6.98 15.89
CA GLU A 292 22.36 5.93 15.20
C GLU A 292 21.43 4.90 14.54
N PHE A 293 20.39 4.43 15.24
CA PHE A 293 19.42 3.51 14.68
C PHE A 293 18.73 4.09 13.44
N LYS A 294 18.33 5.36 13.49
CA LYS A 294 17.80 6.10 12.34
C LYS A 294 18.78 6.20 11.18
N LYS A 295 20.08 6.40 11.42
CA LYS A 295 21.11 6.40 10.35
C LYS A 295 21.20 5.03 9.69
N ILE A 296 21.12 3.95 10.47
CA ILE A 296 21.11 2.58 9.93
C ILE A 296 19.93 2.43 8.97
N ILE A 297 18.75 2.84 9.40
CA ILE A 297 17.53 2.75 8.58
C ILE A 297 17.61 3.63 7.32
N ALA A 298 18.10 4.87 7.44
CA ALA A 298 18.16 5.82 6.32
C ALA A 298 19.23 5.48 5.26
N ASN A 299 20.34 4.88 5.68
CA ASN A 299 21.48 4.60 4.80
C ASN A 299 21.33 3.30 4.01
N MET A 300 20.36 2.44 4.37
CA MET A 300 20.10 1.17 3.68
C MET A 300 18.90 1.31 2.75
N ASN A 301 19.05 2.16 1.74
CA ASN A 301 18.17 2.10 0.58
C ASN A 301 18.45 0.79 -0.15
N LEU A 302 17.52 -0.15 -0.03
CA LEU A 302 17.50 -1.37 -0.82
C LEU A 302 17.69 -0.98 -2.29
N SER A 303 18.78 -1.45 -2.89
CA SER A 303 18.83 -1.51 -4.35
C SER A 303 17.65 -2.37 -4.78
N PRO A 304 16.84 -1.95 -5.77
CA PRO A 304 15.74 -2.79 -6.28
C PRO A 304 16.23 -4.13 -6.88
N TYR A 305 17.55 -4.34 -6.96
CA TYR A 305 18.22 -5.55 -7.41
C TYR A 305 18.80 -6.42 -6.28
N GLN A 306 18.64 -6.05 -5.00
CA GLN A 306 19.12 -6.88 -3.90
C GLN A 306 18.25 -8.13 -3.82
N ILE A 307 18.85 -9.28 -4.18
CA ILE A 307 18.16 -10.56 -4.18
C ILE A 307 18.02 -11.01 -2.72
N PRO A 308 16.79 -11.23 -2.22
CA PRO A 308 16.56 -11.77 -0.89
C PRO A 308 17.30 -13.10 -0.70
N LYS A 309 17.85 -13.31 0.50
CA LYS A 309 18.63 -14.50 0.82
C LYS A 309 17.81 -15.43 1.70
N ILE A 310 17.69 -16.70 1.30
CA ILE A 310 17.13 -17.74 2.16
C ILE A 310 18.27 -18.30 3.01
N ILE A 311 18.10 -18.25 4.33
CA ILE A 311 19.01 -18.85 5.30
C ILE A 311 18.21 -19.72 6.26
N THR A 312 18.90 -20.60 6.98
CA THR A 312 18.29 -21.41 8.03
C THR A 312 18.24 -20.64 9.36
N LEU A 313 17.33 -21.00 10.27
CA LEU A 313 17.25 -20.42 11.61
C LEU A 313 18.57 -20.55 12.39
N GLY A 314 19.30 -21.65 12.20
CA GLY A 314 20.63 -21.84 12.78
C GLY A 314 21.69 -20.88 12.21
N GLU A 315 21.65 -20.63 10.90
CA GLU A 315 22.52 -19.63 10.26
C GLU A 315 22.19 -18.22 10.73
N LEU A 316 20.89 -17.88 10.83
CA LEU A 316 20.43 -16.60 11.38
C LEU A 316 20.97 -16.39 12.80
N GLN A 317 20.82 -17.39 13.67
CA GLN A 317 21.33 -17.35 15.05
C GLN A 317 22.84 -17.11 15.08
N ASN A 318 23.61 -17.89 14.31
CA ASN A 318 25.07 -17.76 14.26
C ASN A 318 25.51 -16.39 13.77
N PHE A 319 24.84 -15.85 12.75
CA PHE A 319 25.14 -14.56 12.16
C PHE A 319 24.86 -13.42 13.14
N THR A 320 23.69 -13.40 13.78
CA THR A 320 23.37 -12.35 14.78
C THR A 320 24.21 -12.49 16.04
N ASP A 321 24.57 -13.71 16.44
CA ASP A 321 25.50 -13.93 17.54
C ASP A 321 26.91 -13.44 17.20
N SER A 322 27.31 -13.44 15.93
CA SER A 322 28.63 -12.94 15.52
C SER A 322 28.70 -11.42 15.48
N ALA A 323 27.56 -10.73 15.36
CA ALA A 323 27.47 -9.27 15.29
C ALA A 323 27.79 -8.57 16.63
N GLY A 324 27.70 -9.27 17.77
CA GLY A 324 27.93 -8.66 19.08
C GLY A 324 28.25 -9.64 20.21
N GLU A 325 29.12 -9.25 21.14
CA GLU A 325 29.56 -10.13 22.24
C GLU A 325 28.62 -10.13 23.45
N SER A 326 27.96 -9.01 23.73
CA SER A 326 27.21 -8.77 24.99
C SER A 326 25.72 -9.13 24.91
N LEU A 327 25.11 -9.07 23.73
CA LEU A 327 23.71 -9.42 23.51
C LEU A 327 23.63 -10.59 22.53
N LYS A 328 23.18 -11.75 23.01
CA LYS A 328 22.94 -12.97 22.20
C LYS A 328 21.45 -13.20 22.11
N PHE A 329 20.83 -12.68 21.05
CA PHE A 329 19.38 -12.74 20.87
C PHE A 329 18.94 -14.15 20.47
N ASN A 330 18.09 -14.79 21.26
CA ASN A 330 17.61 -16.14 20.98
C ASN A 330 16.40 -16.11 20.05
N TRP A 331 16.66 -16.25 18.75
CA TRP A 331 15.60 -16.26 17.72
C TRP A 331 14.59 -17.38 17.93
N THR A 332 15.03 -18.55 18.37
CA THR A 332 14.13 -19.68 18.60
C THR A 332 13.15 -19.38 19.73
N LEU A 333 13.59 -18.71 20.79
CA LEU A 333 12.72 -18.27 21.88
C LEU A 333 11.71 -17.23 21.40
N TYR A 334 12.19 -16.17 20.74
CA TYR A 334 11.34 -15.10 20.20
C TYR A 334 10.24 -15.65 19.27
N LEU A 335 10.60 -16.48 18.29
CA LEU A 335 9.64 -17.04 17.33
C LEU A 335 8.64 -18.00 18.00
N ARG A 336 9.07 -18.79 18.99
CA ARG A 336 8.17 -19.67 19.74
C ARG A 336 7.15 -18.89 20.57
N GLU A 337 7.59 -17.84 21.26
CA GLU A 337 6.69 -16.97 22.03
C GLU A 337 5.66 -16.26 21.13
N LEU A 338 6.12 -15.77 19.98
CA LEU A 338 5.26 -15.09 19.00
C LEU A 338 4.21 -16.04 18.42
N PHE A 339 4.65 -17.20 17.91
CA PHE A 339 3.80 -18.09 17.10
C PHE A 339 3.01 -19.14 17.87
N HIS A 340 3.20 -19.27 19.19
CA HIS A 340 2.52 -20.28 20.02
C HIS A 340 1.00 -20.40 19.76
N ASP A 341 0.30 -19.27 19.62
CA ASP A 341 -1.16 -19.24 19.42
C ASP A 341 -1.60 -18.53 18.13
N THR A 342 -0.67 -17.97 17.37
CA THR A 342 -0.98 -17.16 16.18
C THR A 342 -0.78 -17.96 14.90
N GLU A 343 0.29 -18.75 14.80
CA GLU A 343 0.60 -19.57 13.62
C GLU A 343 0.96 -21.02 14.01
N PRO A 344 -0.04 -21.88 14.24
CA PRO A 344 0.18 -23.24 14.73
C PRO A 344 1.13 -24.06 13.84
N LYS A 345 1.06 -23.89 12.51
CA LYS A 345 1.90 -24.61 11.56
C LYS A 345 3.37 -24.22 11.68
N VAL A 346 3.66 -22.93 11.85
CA VAL A 346 5.02 -22.42 12.05
C VAL A 346 5.53 -22.89 13.40
N TYR A 347 4.73 -22.76 14.45
CA TYR A 347 5.07 -23.17 15.81
C TYR A 347 5.42 -24.67 15.90
N GLU A 348 4.64 -25.55 15.27
CA GLU A 348 4.92 -27.00 15.22
C GLU A 348 6.31 -27.30 14.64
N GLN A 349 6.72 -26.58 13.58
CA GLN A 349 8.04 -26.76 12.96
C GLN A 349 9.16 -26.25 13.86
N LEU A 350 8.96 -25.11 14.53
CA LEU A 350 9.90 -24.53 15.49
C LEU A 350 10.08 -25.41 16.74
N MET A 351 9.11 -26.28 17.07
CA MET A 351 9.22 -27.24 18.17
C MET A 351 9.90 -28.56 17.76
N SER A 352 10.18 -28.76 16.47
CA SER A 352 10.82 -29.98 15.98
C SER A 352 12.31 -30.06 16.34
N LYS A 353 12.89 -31.27 16.27
CA LYS A 353 14.34 -31.46 16.49
C LYS A 353 15.22 -30.76 15.46
N ASN A 354 14.67 -30.49 14.27
CA ASN A 354 15.37 -29.88 13.15
C ASN A 354 14.96 -28.41 12.96
N HIS A 355 14.48 -27.74 14.02
CA HIS A 355 14.06 -26.33 13.94
C HIS A 355 15.16 -25.40 13.42
N ASN A 356 16.44 -25.74 13.64
CA ASN A 356 17.56 -24.98 13.08
C ASN A 356 17.60 -24.98 11.55
N ASP A 357 16.99 -25.96 10.89
CA ASP A 357 16.92 -26.06 9.43
C ASP A 357 15.72 -25.29 8.85
N TYR A 358 14.91 -24.63 9.71
CA TYR A 358 13.77 -23.83 9.26
C TYR A 358 14.27 -22.68 8.37
N GLU A 359 13.78 -22.62 7.14
CA GLU A 359 14.17 -21.60 6.16
C GLU A 359 13.47 -20.26 6.43
N ILE A 360 14.24 -19.17 6.40
CA ILE A 360 13.80 -17.80 6.64
C ILE A 360 14.35 -16.93 5.50
N LEU A 361 13.51 -16.06 4.95
CA LEU A 361 13.90 -15.08 3.95
C LEU A 361 14.40 -13.80 4.63
N ILE A 362 15.63 -13.42 4.37
CA ILE A 362 16.20 -12.15 4.82
C ILE A 362 16.25 -11.18 3.65
N MET A 363 15.54 -10.07 3.77
CA MET A 363 15.52 -9.01 2.75
C MET A 363 16.80 -8.18 2.77
N ASP A 364 17.35 -7.90 3.97
CA ASP A 364 18.58 -7.14 4.14
C ASP A 364 19.43 -7.70 5.30
N GLU A 365 20.40 -8.55 4.94
CA GLU A 365 21.34 -9.16 5.90
C GLU A 365 22.18 -8.08 6.60
N LYS A 366 22.64 -7.06 5.85
CA LYS A 366 23.51 -6.01 6.38
C LYS A 366 22.78 -5.12 7.38
N TYR A 367 21.51 -4.82 7.12
CA TYR A 367 20.67 -4.11 8.08
C TYR A 367 20.63 -4.85 9.41
N LEU A 368 20.29 -6.14 9.37
CA LEU A 368 20.18 -6.95 10.56
C LEU A 368 21.52 -7.03 11.31
N GLU A 369 22.64 -7.22 10.61
CA GLU A 369 23.99 -7.19 11.20
C GLU A 369 24.24 -5.91 12.01
N THR A 370 23.93 -4.78 11.39
CA THR A 370 24.25 -3.45 11.94
C THR A 370 23.35 -3.12 13.13
N VAL A 371 22.08 -3.53 13.08
CA VAL A 371 21.14 -3.41 14.20
C VAL A 371 21.61 -4.24 15.39
N PHE A 372 21.95 -5.52 15.20
CA PHE A 372 22.43 -6.36 16.30
C PHE A 372 23.79 -5.92 16.85
N THR A 373 24.66 -5.36 16.01
CA THR A 373 25.91 -4.71 16.45
C THR A 373 25.61 -3.52 17.36
N LEU A 374 24.70 -2.62 16.95
CA LEU A 374 24.30 -1.46 17.75
C LEU A 374 23.68 -1.88 19.08
N LEU A 375 22.74 -2.84 19.06
CA LEU A 375 22.09 -3.37 20.26
C LEU A 375 23.11 -3.98 21.23
N SER A 376 24.10 -4.72 20.74
CA SER A 376 25.16 -5.27 21.59
C SER A 376 26.06 -4.17 22.20
N GLN A 377 26.32 -3.08 21.49
CA GLN A 377 27.14 -1.99 22.02
C GLN A 377 26.37 -1.09 23.01
N THR A 378 25.06 -1.28 23.14
CA THR A 378 24.17 -0.39 23.89
C THR A 378 23.89 -0.94 25.30
N GLN A 379 23.88 -0.04 26.29
CA GLN A 379 23.53 -0.41 27.65
C GLN A 379 22.07 -0.88 27.74
N THR A 380 21.82 -1.90 28.56
CA THR A 380 20.49 -2.52 28.73
C THR A 380 19.38 -1.52 29.05
N ILE A 381 19.65 -0.53 29.91
CA ILE A 381 18.66 0.49 30.27
C ILE A 381 18.26 1.36 29.07
N ILE A 382 19.18 1.64 28.16
CA ILE A 382 18.91 2.43 26.95
C ILE A 382 18.02 1.65 25.99
N ILE A 383 18.30 0.36 25.78
CA ILE A 383 17.44 -0.53 24.97
C ILE A 383 16.03 -0.59 25.56
N LYS A 384 15.92 -0.73 26.88
CA LYS A 384 14.62 -0.73 27.56
C LYS A 384 13.87 0.58 27.35
N MET A 385 14.53 1.72 27.55
CA MET A 385 13.92 3.03 27.36
C MET A 385 13.53 3.27 25.90
N SER A 386 14.32 2.80 24.93
CA SER A 386 14.00 2.86 23.51
C SER A 386 12.72 2.08 23.18
N ILE A 387 12.66 0.80 23.57
CA ILE A 387 11.46 -0.06 23.39
C ILE A 387 10.22 0.62 23.99
N LEU A 388 10.33 1.12 25.23
CA LEU A 388 9.21 1.75 25.90
C LEU A 388 8.78 3.04 25.20
N THR A 389 9.73 3.91 24.84
CA THR A 389 9.46 5.17 24.13
C THR A 389 8.78 4.91 22.79
N TYR A 390 9.26 3.92 22.04
CA TYR A 390 8.69 3.53 20.76
C TYR A 390 7.24 3.07 20.92
N VAL A 391 6.98 2.12 21.82
CA VAL A 391 5.62 1.58 22.06
C VAL A 391 4.67 2.68 22.50
N ILE A 392 5.08 3.55 23.42
CA ILE A 392 4.23 4.66 23.86
C ILE A 392 3.95 5.62 22.70
N GLY A 393 4.97 6.03 21.95
CA GLY A 393 4.81 6.97 20.84
C GLY A 393 3.88 6.46 19.74
N ILE A 394 3.93 5.16 19.43
CA ILE A 394 2.98 4.55 18.47
C ILE A 394 1.57 4.47 19.07
N LEU A 395 1.42 4.08 20.33
CA LEU A 395 0.11 4.00 20.98
C LEU A 395 -0.56 5.37 21.13
N GLU A 396 0.18 6.43 21.45
CA GLU A 396 -0.36 7.79 21.50
C GLU A 396 -0.79 8.29 20.13
N LYS A 397 -0.07 7.93 19.06
CA LYS A 397 -0.48 8.22 17.67
C LYS A 397 -1.76 7.49 17.30
N ARG A 398 -1.82 6.18 17.54
CA ARG A 398 -2.94 5.33 17.15
C ARG A 398 -4.18 5.65 17.99
N PHE A 399 -3.99 5.98 19.26
CA PHE A 399 -5.06 6.29 20.22
C PHE A 399 -4.83 7.66 20.87
N PRO A 400 -5.15 8.76 20.16
CA PRO A 400 -5.03 10.10 20.71
C PRO A 400 -5.90 10.26 21.95
N GLU A 401 -5.48 11.16 22.86
CA GLU A 401 -6.19 11.43 24.12
C GLU A 401 -7.64 11.91 23.88
N TYR A 402 -7.84 12.69 22.82
CA TYR A 402 -9.14 13.17 22.38
C TYR A 402 -9.38 12.68 20.95
N PRO A 403 -9.93 11.47 20.75
CA PRO A 403 -10.26 11.00 19.42
C PRO A 403 -11.35 11.90 18.84
N ASP A 404 -11.22 12.28 17.58
CA ASP A 404 -12.30 12.93 16.83
C ASP A 404 -13.05 11.91 15.95
N SER A 405 -14.10 12.36 15.27
CA SER A 405 -14.90 11.51 14.38
C SER A 405 -14.07 10.89 13.25
N GLU A 406 -13.05 11.60 12.75
CA GLU A 406 -12.15 11.09 11.71
C GLU A 406 -11.21 10.01 12.27
N SER A 407 -10.71 10.18 13.49
CA SER A 407 -9.87 9.20 14.18
C SER A 407 -10.65 7.90 14.43
N CYS A 408 -11.88 8.01 14.93
CA CYS A 408 -12.77 6.85 15.10
C CYS A 408 -13.07 6.15 13.77
N PHE A 409 -13.28 6.92 12.70
CA PHE A 409 -13.49 6.37 11.38
C PHE A 409 -12.24 5.63 10.88
N SER A 410 -11.07 6.26 11.00
CA SER A 410 -9.78 5.68 10.60
C SER A 410 -9.51 4.36 11.33
N LEU A 411 -9.65 4.33 12.65
CA LEU A 411 -9.48 3.12 13.46
C LEU A 411 -10.47 2.02 13.05
N THR A 412 -11.72 2.39 12.79
CA THR A 412 -12.73 1.42 12.34
C THR A 412 -12.36 0.83 10.98
N THR A 413 -11.92 1.65 10.03
CA THR A 413 -11.50 1.17 8.70
C THR A 413 -10.21 0.37 8.74
N GLU A 414 -9.29 0.66 9.67
CA GLU A 414 -8.04 -0.08 9.88
C GLU A 414 -8.33 -1.50 10.40
N PHE A 415 -9.09 -1.61 11.50
CA PHE A 415 -9.39 -2.92 12.10
C PHE A 415 -10.45 -3.72 11.34
N PHE A 416 -11.40 -3.04 10.68
CA PHE A 416 -12.55 -3.66 10.02
C PHE A 416 -12.59 -3.34 8.52
N GLY A 417 -11.43 -3.31 7.86
CA GLY A 417 -11.30 -3.01 6.42
C GLY A 417 -12.20 -3.89 5.52
N MET A 418 -12.29 -5.19 5.83
CA MET A 418 -13.18 -6.10 5.08
C MET A 418 -14.66 -5.78 5.32
N VAL A 419 -15.05 -5.42 6.55
CA VAL A 419 -16.45 -5.07 6.84
C VAL A 419 -16.82 -3.72 6.21
N THR A 420 -15.95 -2.72 6.31
CA THR A 420 -16.16 -1.42 5.67
C THR A 420 -16.18 -1.54 4.15
N GLY A 421 -15.36 -2.40 3.55
CA GLY A 421 -15.41 -2.71 2.12
C GLY A 421 -16.74 -3.33 1.67
N TYR A 422 -17.46 -4.03 2.55
CA TYR A 422 -18.80 -4.56 2.27
C TYR A 422 -19.81 -3.46 1.94
N SER A 423 -19.62 -2.22 2.42
CA SER A 423 -20.50 -1.10 2.09
C SER A 423 -20.60 -0.82 0.59
N MET A 424 -19.63 -1.30 -0.20
CA MET A 424 -19.54 -1.10 -1.65
C MET A 424 -20.22 -2.21 -2.45
N ILE A 425 -20.78 -3.25 -1.82
CA ILE A 425 -21.28 -4.44 -2.53
C ILE A 425 -22.38 -4.11 -3.56
N HIS A 426 -23.22 -3.11 -3.25
CA HIS A 426 -24.30 -2.65 -4.14
C HIS A 426 -23.88 -1.58 -5.15
N THR A 427 -22.64 -1.11 -5.09
CA THR A 427 -22.12 -0.10 -6.05
C THR A 427 -21.63 -0.72 -7.35
N LEU A 428 -21.23 -2.00 -7.32
CA LEU A 428 -20.76 -2.74 -8.49
C LEU A 428 -21.82 -3.75 -8.93
N ASP A 429 -22.67 -3.35 -9.87
CA ASP A 429 -23.71 -4.19 -10.46
C ASP A 429 -23.15 -5.24 -11.44
N ASN A 430 -24.01 -6.18 -11.85
CA ASN A 430 -23.62 -7.28 -12.74
C ASN A 430 -23.11 -6.79 -14.11
N SER A 431 -23.68 -5.70 -14.64
CA SER A 431 -23.20 -5.08 -15.88
C SER A 431 -21.80 -4.50 -15.74
N SER A 432 -21.52 -3.84 -14.62
CA SER A 432 -20.19 -3.27 -14.33
C SER A 432 -19.17 -4.38 -14.13
N LYS A 433 -19.52 -5.48 -13.44
CA LYS A 433 -18.67 -6.67 -13.34
C LYS A 433 -18.34 -7.25 -14.72
N ALA A 434 -19.35 -7.41 -15.58
CA ALA A 434 -19.15 -7.91 -16.94
C ALA A 434 -18.21 -7.00 -17.77
N ALA A 435 -18.39 -5.68 -17.69
CA ALA A 435 -17.51 -4.73 -18.36
C ALA A 435 -16.06 -4.78 -17.85
N LEU A 436 -15.86 -4.96 -16.53
CA LEU A 436 -14.52 -5.13 -15.96
C LEU A 436 -13.84 -6.43 -16.41
N ILE A 437 -14.60 -7.52 -16.53
CA ILE A 437 -14.09 -8.81 -17.05
C ILE A 437 -13.66 -8.62 -18.51
N GLU A 438 -14.50 -8.01 -19.34
CA GLU A 438 -14.17 -7.72 -20.74
C GLU A 438 -12.91 -6.85 -20.86
N MET A 439 -12.80 -5.81 -20.03
CA MET A 439 -11.61 -4.95 -20.00
C MET A 439 -10.35 -5.73 -19.62
N ASN A 440 -10.41 -6.58 -18.59
CA ASN A 440 -9.31 -7.46 -18.21
C ASN A 440 -8.89 -8.38 -19.37
N ASP A 441 -9.85 -8.99 -20.07
CA ASP A 441 -9.58 -9.90 -21.18
C ASP A 441 -8.90 -9.17 -22.35
N ASN A 442 -9.35 -7.95 -22.65
CA ASN A 442 -8.74 -7.07 -23.64
C ASN A 442 -7.30 -6.68 -23.26
N ILE A 443 -7.04 -6.35 -21.99
CA ILE A 443 -5.70 -6.04 -21.49
C ILE A 443 -4.79 -7.27 -21.60
N GLN A 444 -5.24 -8.44 -21.17
CA GLN A 444 -4.47 -9.68 -21.29
C GLN A 444 -4.18 -10.03 -22.75
N TRP A 445 -5.14 -9.79 -23.65
CA TRP A 445 -4.95 -9.98 -25.08
C TRP A 445 -3.88 -9.02 -25.64
N ALA A 446 -3.95 -7.74 -25.29
CA ALA A 446 -2.96 -6.75 -25.71
C ALA A 446 -1.56 -7.10 -25.19
N MET A 447 -1.44 -7.52 -23.92
CA MET A 447 -0.18 -8.00 -23.36
C MET A 447 0.37 -9.21 -24.12
N ARG A 448 -0.47 -10.22 -24.42
CA ARG A 448 -0.05 -11.37 -25.25
C ARG A 448 0.52 -10.92 -26.59
N LYS A 449 -0.13 -9.96 -27.25
CA LYS A 449 0.36 -9.41 -28.52
C LYS A 449 1.73 -8.73 -28.37
N ILE A 450 1.87 -7.85 -27.37
CA ILE A 450 3.14 -7.15 -27.08
C ILE A 450 4.28 -8.15 -26.82
N ILE A 451 4.03 -9.19 -26.02
CA ILE A 451 5.04 -10.21 -25.69
C ILE A 451 5.49 -10.98 -26.94
N ASN A 452 4.55 -11.36 -27.81
CA ASN A 452 4.89 -12.07 -29.06
C ASN A 452 5.73 -11.20 -30.00
N GLU A 453 5.38 -9.93 -30.13
CA GLU A 453 6.04 -8.96 -31.02
C GLU A 453 7.34 -8.39 -30.44
N ALA A 454 7.64 -8.63 -29.16
CA ALA A 454 8.85 -8.13 -28.50
C ALA A 454 10.11 -8.71 -29.15
N SER A 455 10.92 -7.85 -29.79
CA SER A 455 12.18 -8.26 -30.43
C SER A 455 13.33 -8.47 -29.44
N TRP A 456 13.21 -7.94 -28.22
CA TRP A 456 14.24 -8.00 -27.18
C TRP A 456 14.13 -9.24 -26.29
N LEU A 457 13.05 -10.02 -26.40
CA LEU A 457 12.88 -11.29 -25.70
C LEU A 457 13.23 -12.45 -26.63
N ASP A 458 14.06 -13.38 -26.14
CA ASP A 458 14.28 -14.67 -26.79
C ASP A 458 13.02 -15.57 -26.71
N ASP A 459 12.99 -16.61 -27.53
CA ASP A 459 11.82 -17.49 -27.66
C ASP A 459 11.50 -18.24 -26.36
N GLU A 460 12.51 -18.63 -25.58
CA GLU A 460 12.31 -19.33 -24.31
C GLU A 460 11.64 -18.41 -23.28
N SER A 461 12.16 -17.19 -23.15
CA SER A 461 11.61 -16.15 -22.29
C SER A 461 10.19 -15.73 -22.69
N LYS A 462 9.89 -15.65 -24.00
CA LYS A 462 8.52 -15.41 -24.49
C LYS A 462 7.57 -16.50 -24.05
N ILE A 463 7.94 -17.77 -24.27
CA ILE A 463 7.12 -18.92 -23.89
C ILE A 463 6.86 -18.91 -22.37
N ALA A 464 7.89 -18.69 -21.56
CA ALA A 464 7.76 -18.60 -20.11
C ALA A 464 6.82 -17.46 -19.67
N THR A 465 6.97 -16.27 -20.27
CA THR A 465 6.13 -15.09 -19.96
C THR A 465 4.67 -15.31 -20.35
N LEU A 466 4.42 -15.91 -21.51
CA LEU A 466 3.07 -16.24 -21.97
C LEU A 466 2.40 -17.29 -21.08
N ARG A 467 3.16 -18.29 -20.60
CA ARG A 467 2.65 -19.26 -19.61
C ARG A 467 2.25 -18.54 -18.32
N LYS A 468 3.09 -17.65 -17.79
CA LYS A 468 2.77 -16.86 -16.60
C LYS A 468 1.48 -16.06 -16.79
N LEU A 469 1.38 -15.32 -17.90
CA LEU A 469 0.19 -14.52 -18.23
C LEU A 469 -1.08 -15.38 -18.33
N ALA A 470 -1.00 -16.59 -18.87
CA ALA A 470 -2.13 -17.51 -18.98
C ALA A 470 -2.59 -18.06 -17.62
N THR A 471 -1.72 -18.06 -16.61
CA THR A 471 -2.01 -18.56 -15.25
C THR A 471 -2.34 -17.46 -14.24
N THR A 472 -2.32 -16.19 -14.66
CA THR A 472 -2.65 -15.05 -13.78
C THR A 472 -4.09 -15.15 -13.31
N LYS A 473 -4.28 -15.10 -11.98
CA LYS A 473 -5.61 -14.99 -11.37
C LYS A 473 -6.01 -13.52 -11.31
N THR A 474 -7.25 -13.21 -11.67
CA THR A 474 -7.83 -11.86 -11.59
C THR A 474 -8.95 -11.85 -10.55
N TYR A 475 -8.93 -10.87 -9.65
CA TYR A 475 -9.99 -10.61 -8.68
C TYR A 475 -10.58 -9.22 -8.97
N LEU A 476 -11.91 -9.12 -9.10
CA LEU A 476 -12.60 -7.89 -9.48
C LEU A 476 -13.70 -7.56 -8.47
N GLY A 477 -13.56 -6.42 -7.80
CA GLY A 477 -14.54 -5.96 -6.82
C GLY A 477 -14.42 -6.67 -5.47
N TYR A 478 -15.35 -7.56 -5.17
CA TYR A 478 -15.48 -8.21 -3.86
C TYR A 478 -15.63 -9.74 -3.99
N PRO A 479 -15.31 -10.51 -2.94
CA PRO A 479 -15.46 -11.98 -2.94
C PRO A 479 -16.91 -12.42 -3.17
N ASP A 480 -17.12 -13.54 -3.87
CA ASP A 480 -18.48 -14.03 -4.17
C ASP A 480 -19.28 -14.39 -2.91
N ASP A 481 -18.63 -15.00 -1.91
CA ASP A 481 -19.24 -15.38 -0.63
C ASP A 481 -18.85 -14.41 0.51
N TYR A 482 -18.92 -13.11 0.22
CA TYR A 482 -18.48 -12.06 1.14
C TYR A 482 -19.14 -12.16 2.53
N PRO A 483 -20.47 -12.36 2.67
CA PRO A 483 -21.12 -12.46 3.98
C PRO A 483 -20.55 -13.56 4.88
N ASN A 484 -20.31 -14.75 4.35
CA ASN A 484 -19.76 -15.86 5.13
C ASN A 484 -18.29 -15.64 5.47
N ILE A 485 -17.50 -15.09 4.53
CA ILE A 485 -16.11 -14.70 4.79
C ILE A 485 -16.03 -13.73 5.97
N LEU A 486 -16.87 -12.68 5.97
CA LEU A 486 -16.93 -11.74 7.08
C LEU A 486 -17.31 -12.43 8.40
N ASN A 487 -18.37 -13.23 8.40
CA ASN A 487 -18.77 -13.93 9.62
C ASN A 487 -17.66 -14.85 10.14
N ASN A 488 -16.92 -15.54 9.27
CA ASN A 488 -15.82 -16.42 9.68
C ASN A 488 -14.61 -15.65 10.21
N LEU A 489 -14.22 -14.54 9.56
CA LEU A 489 -13.11 -13.69 10.01
C LEU A 489 -13.38 -13.12 11.41
N TYR A 490 -14.60 -12.67 11.66
CA TYR A 490 -14.98 -11.98 12.90
C TYR A 490 -15.75 -12.87 13.89
N GLN A 491 -15.77 -14.19 13.67
CA GLN A 491 -16.42 -15.19 14.53
C GLN A 491 -15.67 -15.39 15.85
N ASN A 492 -14.33 -15.38 15.81
CA ASN A 492 -13.43 -15.69 16.93
C ASN A 492 -12.91 -14.46 17.69
N GLU A 493 -13.43 -13.27 17.43
CA GLU A 493 -13.06 -12.08 18.22
C GLU A 493 -13.64 -12.17 19.63
N GLY A 494 -12.93 -12.89 20.50
CA GLY A 494 -13.07 -12.81 21.95
C GLY A 494 -12.79 -11.41 22.51
N LEU A 495 -12.30 -10.47 21.67
CA LEU A 495 -12.06 -9.07 22.00
C LEU A 495 -13.36 -8.25 22.19
N LEU A 496 -14.46 -8.62 21.54
CA LEU A 496 -15.73 -7.89 21.66
C LEU A 496 -16.70 -8.51 22.68
N ARG A 497 -16.35 -9.64 23.30
CA ARG A 497 -17.20 -10.27 24.35
C ARG A 497 -17.31 -9.43 25.63
N ASN A 498 -16.41 -8.47 25.82
CA ASN A 498 -16.35 -7.62 27.02
C ASN A 498 -16.92 -6.21 26.80
N LEU A 499 -17.62 -5.94 25.69
CA LEU A 499 -18.27 -4.65 25.42
C LEU A 499 -19.75 -4.59 25.87
N ASN A 500 -20.19 -5.54 26.71
CA ASN A 500 -21.51 -5.53 27.33
C ASN A 500 -21.44 -5.16 28.81
#